data_AF-A0AAN7P2W3-F1
#
_entry.id   AF-A0AAN7P2W3-F1
#
_cell.length_a   1.000
_cell.length_b   1.000
_cell.length_c   1.000
_cell.angle_alpha   90.00
_cell.angle_beta   90.00
_cell.angle_gamma   90.00
#
_symmetry.space_group_name_H-M   'P 1'
#
loop_
_entity.id
_entity.type
_entity.pdbx_description
1 polymer ?
#
loop_
_entity_poly.entity_id
_entity_poly.type
_entity_poly.pdbx_seq_one_letter_code
_entity_poly.pdbx_strand_id
1 'polypeptide(L)'
;VDDLYVVANVYKNAVIDIVSQTSGWIYFITWGLSYYPQIYINFKRKSVVGLSFDYLSLNIVGYISFGIFIQSMYFSPTIQEEYFHKNSRGLLPVKVNDVVYNLHGIFAVTFTIFQCFIYERGNQIISVTTRIILSLFGCFYAVLFILRAISIIQWLDFLYYCSYLKLVITILKYIPQAYLNYKRKSTIGWSIGVVILNTIGGICSLGQMIFDSYNYDDWLSIFGNPTKFGLGLFTVLFQILFIIQHYVLYRDKLVDTKF
;
A
#
# COMPACT_ATOMS: atom_id res chain seq x y z
N VAL A 1 -11.25 -12.15 40.13
CA VAL A 1 -11.50 -10.73 39.82
C VAL A 1 -10.32 -10.32 38.97
N ASP A 2 -10.45 -10.42 37.65
CA ASP A 2 -9.43 -9.87 36.77
C ASP A 2 -9.43 -8.35 36.98
N ASP A 3 -8.26 -7.81 37.28
CA ASP A 3 -8.08 -6.43 37.72
C ASP A 3 -8.78 -5.44 36.76
N LEU A 4 -9.67 -4.61 37.31
CA LEU A 4 -10.34 -3.55 36.57
C LEU A 4 -9.30 -2.45 36.26
N TYR A 5 -8.89 -2.30 35.01
CA TYR A 5 -7.97 -1.24 34.58
C TYR A 5 -8.66 -0.24 33.64
N VAL A 6 -8.23 1.02 33.70
CA VAL A 6 -8.62 2.08 32.76
C VAL A 6 -7.39 2.50 31.98
N VAL A 7 -7.42 2.34 30.66
CA VAL A 7 -6.41 2.89 29.77
C VAL A 7 -6.79 4.33 29.44
N ALA A 8 -5.99 5.30 29.91
CA ALA A 8 -6.16 6.71 29.59
C ALA A 8 -5.01 7.17 28.70
N ASN A 9 -5.34 7.72 27.52
CA ASN A 9 -4.36 8.34 26.63
C ASN A 9 -4.14 9.78 27.09
N VAL A 10 -2.94 10.08 27.59
CA VAL A 10 -2.57 11.42 28.06
C VAL A 10 -1.65 12.05 27.02
N TYR A 11 -2.10 13.13 26.38
CA TYR A 11 -1.28 13.89 25.43
C TYR A 11 -0.69 15.15 26.10
N LYS A 12 0.52 15.53 25.69
CA LYS A 12 1.22 16.74 26.18
C LYS A 12 0.57 18.04 25.72
N ASN A 13 0.10 18.09 24.46
CA ASN A 13 -0.40 19.31 23.84
C ASN A 13 -1.57 19.02 22.87
N ALA A 14 -2.69 19.73 23.07
CA ALA A 14 -3.89 19.59 22.24
C ALA A 14 -3.68 20.01 20.78
N VAL A 15 -2.85 21.02 20.52
CA VAL A 15 -2.54 21.49 19.15
C VAL A 15 -1.80 20.41 18.36
N ILE A 16 -0.83 19.75 18.98
CA ILE A 16 -0.07 18.66 18.34
C ILE A 16 -1.00 17.49 18.04
N ASP A 17 -1.94 17.19 18.94
CA ASP A 17 -2.95 16.16 18.73
C ASP A 17 -3.86 16.50 17.54
N ILE A 18 -4.35 17.74 17.44
CA ILE A 18 -5.14 18.21 16.28
C ILE A 18 -4.34 18.12 14.98
N VAL A 19 -3.06 18.51 14.98
CA VAL A 19 -2.17 18.41 13.80
C VAL A 19 -1.95 16.94 13.41
N SER A 20 -1.78 16.05 14.38
CA SER A 20 -1.70 14.61 14.14
C SER A 20 -2.98 14.08 13.50
N GLN A 21 -4.15 14.35 14.11
CA GLN A 21 -5.45 13.93 13.57
C GLN A 21 -5.69 14.47 12.15
N THR A 22 -5.33 15.74 11.90
CA THR A 22 -5.45 16.38 10.58
C THR A 22 -4.54 15.71 9.56
N SER A 23 -3.28 15.44 9.91
CA SER A 23 -2.35 14.67 9.08
C SER A 23 -2.92 13.28 8.77
N GLY A 24 -3.60 12.69 9.75
CA GLY A 24 -4.36 11.45 9.65
C GLY A 24 -5.36 11.44 8.50
N TRP A 25 -6.25 12.43 8.50
CA TRP A 25 -7.26 12.59 7.46
C TRP A 25 -6.67 12.89 6.09
N ILE A 26 -5.62 13.73 6.04
CA ILE A 26 -4.97 14.07 4.77
C ILE A 26 -4.37 12.82 4.11
N TYR A 27 -3.61 11.99 4.84
CA TYR A 27 -3.03 10.80 4.22
C TYR A 27 -4.12 9.80 3.80
N PHE A 28 -5.18 9.65 4.59
CA PHE A 28 -6.29 8.76 4.26
C PHE A 28 -6.95 9.15 2.94
N ILE A 29 -7.26 10.45 2.77
CA ILE A 29 -7.88 10.98 1.56
C ILE A 29 -6.92 10.88 0.37
N THR A 30 -5.66 11.30 0.53
CA THR A 30 -4.69 11.32 -0.58
C THR A 30 -4.34 9.93 -1.07
N TRP A 31 -4.14 8.94 -0.18
CA TRP A 31 -3.96 7.55 -0.60
C TRP A 31 -5.22 6.95 -1.22
N GLY A 32 -6.40 7.24 -0.66
CA GLY A 32 -7.67 6.80 -1.22
C GLY A 32 -7.92 7.33 -2.63
N LEU A 33 -7.54 8.59 -2.91
CA LEU A 33 -7.71 9.23 -4.21
C LEU A 33 -6.56 8.95 -5.18
N SER A 34 -5.46 8.36 -4.72
CA SER A 34 -4.24 8.20 -5.53
C SER A 34 -4.41 7.32 -6.76
N TYR A 35 -5.46 6.49 -6.85
CA TYR A 35 -5.69 5.61 -8.00
C TYR A 35 -6.27 6.35 -9.21
N TYR A 36 -7.12 7.35 -8.97
CA TYR A 36 -7.92 8.01 -9.99
C TYR A 36 -7.09 8.75 -11.06
N PRO A 37 -5.98 9.44 -10.74
CA PRO A 37 -5.18 10.10 -11.75
C PRO A 37 -4.62 9.14 -12.81
N GLN A 38 -4.30 7.90 -12.45
CA GLN A 38 -3.85 6.90 -13.43
C GLN A 38 -5.02 6.37 -14.27
N ILE A 39 -6.16 6.12 -13.63
CA ILE A 39 -7.38 5.70 -14.34
C ILE A 39 -7.80 6.76 -15.37
N TYR A 40 -7.75 8.03 -14.97
CA TYR A 40 -8.09 9.16 -15.81
C TYR A 40 -7.12 9.33 -16.99
N ILE A 41 -5.79 9.25 -16.76
CA ILE A 41 -4.82 9.42 -17.86
C ILE A 41 -4.94 8.28 -18.88
N ASN A 42 -5.18 7.04 -18.42
CA ASN A 42 -5.43 5.91 -19.30
C ASN A 42 -6.69 6.15 -20.15
N PHE A 43 -7.77 6.63 -19.54
CA PHE A 43 -9.01 6.97 -20.24
C PHE A 43 -8.83 8.10 -21.25
N LYS A 44 -8.11 9.16 -20.89
CA LYS A 44 -7.87 10.33 -21.76
C LYS A 44 -6.99 9.98 -22.96
N ARG A 45 -5.92 9.21 -22.73
CA ARG A 45 -4.97 8.82 -23.79
C ARG A 45 -5.43 7.64 -24.63
N LYS A 46 -6.45 6.88 -24.15
CA LYS A 46 -6.84 5.57 -24.71
C LYS A 46 -5.64 4.63 -24.90
N SER A 47 -4.65 4.78 -24.03
CA SER A 47 -3.38 4.06 -24.08
C SER A 47 -2.84 3.87 -22.68
N VAL A 48 -2.39 2.66 -22.39
CA VAL A 48 -1.69 2.28 -21.15
C VAL A 48 -0.18 2.23 -21.35
N VAL A 49 0.32 2.65 -22.52
CA VAL A 49 1.76 2.71 -22.79
C VAL A 49 2.42 3.67 -21.79
N GLY A 50 3.31 3.11 -20.99
CA GLY A 50 4.04 3.78 -19.90
C GLY A 50 3.64 3.38 -18.49
N LEU A 51 2.52 2.67 -18.32
CA LEU A 51 2.18 2.01 -17.07
C LEU A 51 2.79 0.60 -17.08
N SER A 52 3.67 0.29 -16.12
CA SER A 52 4.32 -1.01 -16.04
C SER A 52 3.31 -2.10 -15.66
N PHE A 53 3.22 -3.15 -16.49
CA PHE A 53 2.37 -4.31 -16.20
C PHE A 53 2.91 -5.11 -15.02
N ASP A 54 4.23 -5.12 -14.85
CA ASP A 54 4.87 -5.70 -13.67
C ASP A 54 4.45 -5.01 -12.38
N TYR A 55 4.46 -3.67 -12.38
CA TYR A 55 3.95 -2.86 -11.26
C TYR A 55 2.51 -3.26 -10.95
N LEU A 56 1.65 -3.33 -11.98
CA LEU A 56 0.23 -3.57 -11.81
C LEU A 56 -0.07 -4.99 -11.29
N SER A 57 0.61 -6.01 -11.83
CA SER A 57 0.49 -7.40 -11.40
C SER A 57 0.95 -7.61 -9.96
N LEU A 58 2.08 -7.03 -9.56
CA LEU A 58 2.51 -7.07 -8.16
C LEU A 58 1.52 -6.32 -7.26
N ASN A 59 1.03 -5.17 -7.71
CA ASN A 59 0.14 -4.34 -6.91
C ASN A 59 -1.18 -5.07 -6.56
N ILE A 60 -1.82 -5.72 -7.54
CA ILE A 60 -3.08 -6.43 -7.30
C ILE A 60 -2.91 -7.61 -6.36
N VAL A 61 -1.83 -8.41 -6.50
CA VAL A 61 -1.52 -9.50 -5.57
C VAL A 61 -1.37 -8.95 -4.15
N GLY A 62 -0.64 -7.85 -3.98
CA GLY A 62 -0.53 -7.19 -2.68
C GLY A 62 -1.90 -6.80 -2.11
N TYR A 63 -2.74 -6.11 -2.88
CA TYR A 63 -4.07 -5.69 -2.41
C TYR A 63 -4.96 -6.87 -2.02
N ILE A 64 -4.96 -7.94 -2.79
CA ILE A 64 -5.73 -9.16 -2.49
C ILE A 64 -5.20 -9.81 -1.21
N SER A 65 -3.88 -10.03 -1.09
CA SER A 65 -3.30 -10.65 0.10
C SER A 65 -3.57 -9.86 1.37
N PHE A 66 -3.43 -8.53 1.31
CA PHE A 66 -3.77 -7.67 2.44
C PHE A 66 -5.27 -7.62 2.71
N GLY A 67 -6.09 -7.73 1.66
CA GLY A 67 -7.54 -7.80 1.77
C GLY A 67 -8.00 -9.07 2.47
N ILE A 68 -7.35 -10.21 2.22
CA ILE A 68 -7.61 -11.46 2.95
C ILE A 68 -7.34 -11.26 4.45
N PHE A 69 -6.23 -10.62 4.82
CA PHE A 69 -5.94 -10.27 6.23
C PHE A 69 -7.03 -9.37 6.83
N ILE A 70 -7.28 -8.22 6.21
CA ILE A 70 -8.24 -7.21 6.71
C ILE A 70 -9.64 -7.81 6.86
N GLN A 71 -10.16 -8.47 5.81
CA GLN A 71 -11.53 -8.97 5.80
C GLN A 71 -11.70 -10.14 6.76
N SER A 72 -10.74 -11.07 6.83
CA SER A 72 -10.81 -12.20 7.76
C SER A 72 -10.76 -11.72 9.21
N MET A 73 -9.85 -10.78 9.51
CA MET A 73 -9.73 -10.19 10.86
C MET A 73 -11.00 -9.43 11.28
N TYR A 74 -11.64 -8.72 10.34
CA TYR A 74 -12.82 -7.91 10.61
C TYR A 74 -14.12 -8.72 10.71
N PHE A 75 -14.32 -9.73 9.85
CA PHE A 75 -15.60 -10.45 9.77
C PHE A 75 -15.62 -11.81 10.47
N SER A 76 -14.48 -12.43 10.77
CA SER A 76 -14.45 -13.79 11.35
C SER A 76 -14.28 -13.74 12.88
N PRO A 77 -15.30 -14.16 13.68
CA PRO A 77 -15.18 -14.23 15.13
C PRO A 77 -14.05 -15.16 15.58
N THR A 78 -13.84 -16.27 14.88
CA THR A 78 -12.77 -17.24 15.19
C THR A 78 -11.37 -16.61 15.11
N ILE A 79 -11.12 -15.77 14.11
CA ILE A 79 -9.83 -15.06 13.98
C ILE A 79 -9.67 -14.02 15.08
N GLN A 80 -10.76 -13.33 15.44
CA GLN A 80 -10.76 -12.35 16.52
C GLN A 80 -10.47 -13.01 17.86
N GLU A 81 -11.09 -14.17 18.13
CA GLU A 81 -10.79 -14.98 19.31
C GLU A 81 -9.32 -15.42 19.34
N GLU A 82 -8.77 -15.97 18.25
CA GLU A 82 -7.34 -16.30 18.14
C GLU A 82 -6.46 -15.07 18.44
N TYR A 83 -6.86 -13.88 17.99
CA TYR A 83 -6.14 -12.64 18.24
C TYR A 83 -6.19 -12.22 19.71
N PHE A 84 -7.38 -12.22 20.33
CA PHE A 84 -7.53 -11.86 21.74
C PHE A 84 -6.89 -12.88 22.67
N HIS A 85 -6.80 -14.15 22.28
CA HIS A 85 -6.02 -15.14 23.01
C HIS A 85 -4.52 -14.79 23.05
N LYS A 86 -3.96 -14.30 21.93
CA LYS A 86 -2.55 -13.85 21.88
C LYS A 86 -2.35 -12.45 22.46
N ASN A 87 -3.38 -11.59 22.38
CA ASN A 87 -3.35 -10.19 22.78
C ASN A 87 -4.54 -9.89 23.68
N SER A 88 -4.51 -10.40 24.91
CA SER A 88 -5.64 -10.33 25.87
C SER A 88 -6.08 -8.91 26.23
N ARG A 89 -5.23 -7.91 25.96
CA ARG A 89 -5.50 -6.48 26.20
C ARG A 89 -5.47 -5.65 24.91
N GLY A 90 -5.35 -6.30 23.76
CA GLY A 90 -5.27 -5.63 22.46
C GLY A 90 -6.66 -5.24 21.95
N LEU A 91 -6.73 -4.16 21.18
CA LEU A 91 -7.89 -3.87 20.33
C LEU A 91 -7.68 -4.52 18.97
N LEU A 92 -8.77 -4.86 18.27
CA LEU A 92 -8.66 -5.36 16.90
C LEU A 92 -7.86 -4.37 16.04
N PRO A 93 -6.81 -4.82 15.34
CA PRO A 93 -5.92 -3.94 14.59
C PRO A 93 -6.55 -3.44 13.28
N VAL A 94 -7.76 -3.89 12.95
CA VAL A 94 -8.47 -3.59 11.70
C VAL A 94 -9.81 -2.92 12.02
N LYS A 95 -10.11 -1.84 11.30
CA LYS A 95 -11.35 -1.07 11.41
C LYS A 95 -12.12 -1.06 10.08
N VAL A 96 -13.37 -0.61 10.11
CA VAL A 96 -14.24 -0.54 8.92
C VAL A 96 -13.62 0.28 7.78
N ASN A 97 -12.98 1.40 8.12
CA ASN A 97 -12.32 2.25 7.13
C ASN A 97 -11.19 1.51 6.40
N ASP A 98 -10.51 0.57 7.05
CA ASP A 98 -9.47 -0.25 6.41
C ASP A 98 -10.07 -1.24 5.42
N VAL A 99 -11.22 -1.84 5.76
CA VAL A 99 -12.00 -2.72 4.87
C VAL A 99 -12.43 -1.95 3.62
N VAL A 100 -13.05 -0.79 3.80
CA VAL A 100 -13.52 0.04 2.68
C VAL A 100 -12.35 0.51 1.82
N TYR A 101 -11.26 0.98 2.43
CA TYR A 101 -10.04 1.41 1.71
C TYR A 101 -9.44 0.27 0.89
N ASN A 102 -9.34 -0.94 1.47
CA ASN A 102 -8.78 -2.10 0.76
C ASN A 102 -9.67 -2.53 -0.42
N LEU A 103 -10.98 -2.66 -0.21
CA LEU A 103 -11.93 -3.03 -1.28
C LEU A 103 -11.95 -1.99 -2.40
N HIS A 104 -11.92 -0.70 -2.03
CA HIS A 104 -11.81 0.39 -3.00
C HIS A 104 -10.52 0.29 -3.83
N GLY A 105 -9.39 0.01 -3.18
CA GLY A 105 -8.10 -0.20 -3.85
C GLY A 105 -8.12 -1.40 -4.80
N ILE A 106 -8.67 -2.55 -4.37
CA ILE A 106 -8.84 -3.75 -5.23
C ILE A 106 -9.66 -3.38 -6.47
N PHE A 107 -10.79 -2.69 -6.28
CA PHE A 107 -11.65 -2.25 -7.37
C PHE A 107 -10.90 -1.34 -8.34
N ALA A 108 -10.23 -0.29 -7.85
CA ALA A 108 -9.52 0.68 -8.68
C ALA A 108 -8.35 0.05 -9.47
N VAL A 109 -7.60 -0.87 -8.84
CA VAL A 109 -6.50 -1.59 -9.50
C VAL A 109 -7.06 -2.57 -10.53
N THR A 110 -8.14 -3.30 -10.22
CA THR A 110 -8.82 -4.19 -11.18
C THR A 110 -9.36 -3.41 -12.37
N PHE A 111 -9.94 -2.23 -12.13
CA PHE A 111 -10.39 -1.34 -13.20
C PHE A 111 -9.22 -0.88 -14.08
N THR A 112 -8.08 -0.57 -13.48
CA THR A 112 -6.85 -0.23 -14.22
C THR A 112 -6.35 -1.43 -15.05
N ILE A 113 -6.40 -2.65 -14.50
CA ILE A 113 -6.09 -3.88 -15.24
C ILE A 113 -7.04 -4.07 -16.41
N PHE A 114 -8.33 -3.82 -16.22
CA PHE A 114 -9.32 -3.87 -17.29
C PHE A 114 -9.00 -2.87 -18.42
N GLN A 115 -8.57 -1.65 -18.08
CA GLN A 115 -8.09 -0.69 -19.10
C GLN A 115 -6.90 -1.23 -19.91
N CYS A 116 -6.02 -2.04 -19.31
CA CYS A 116 -4.89 -2.65 -20.03
C CYS A 116 -5.30 -3.71 -21.05
N PHE A 117 -6.52 -4.25 -20.98
CA PHE A 117 -7.07 -5.16 -21.99
C PHE A 117 -7.74 -4.44 -23.16
N ILE A 118 -8.27 -3.23 -22.95
CA ILE A 118 -9.03 -2.48 -23.96
C ILE A 118 -8.16 -1.47 -24.70
N TYR A 119 -7.24 -0.80 -24.00
CA TYR A 119 -6.47 0.31 -24.54
C TYR A 119 -5.15 -0.13 -25.16
N GLU A 120 -4.60 0.74 -25.99
CA GLU A 120 -3.32 0.51 -26.67
C GLU A 120 -2.21 0.27 -25.64
N ARG A 121 -1.58 -0.90 -25.72
CA ARG A 121 -0.54 -1.36 -24.78
C ARG A 121 0.84 -1.49 -25.40
N GLY A 122 0.96 -1.35 -26.72
CA GLY A 122 2.18 -1.64 -27.46
C GLY A 122 2.73 -3.04 -27.17
N ASN A 123 4.06 -3.15 -27.06
CA ASN A 123 4.75 -4.42 -26.80
C ASN A 123 4.96 -4.72 -25.30
N GLN A 124 4.17 -4.09 -24.42
CA GLN A 124 4.32 -4.30 -22.98
C GLN A 124 3.78 -5.67 -22.56
N ILE A 125 4.63 -6.42 -21.87
CA ILE A 125 4.32 -7.73 -21.29
C ILE A 125 4.81 -7.77 -19.85
N ILE A 126 4.28 -8.73 -19.08
CA ILE A 126 4.81 -9.03 -17.74
C ILE A 126 6.19 -9.69 -17.92
N SER A 127 7.22 -9.13 -17.28
CA SER A 127 8.58 -9.62 -17.37
C SER A 127 8.71 -11.02 -16.77
N VAL A 128 9.73 -11.76 -17.23
CA VAL A 128 10.08 -13.07 -16.66
C VAL A 128 10.39 -12.93 -15.17
N THR A 129 11.13 -11.89 -14.77
CA THR A 129 11.45 -11.59 -13.37
C THR A 129 10.20 -11.45 -12.52
N THR A 130 9.21 -10.67 -12.98
CA THR A 130 7.95 -10.50 -12.21
C THR A 130 7.15 -11.79 -12.15
N ARG A 131 7.11 -12.58 -13.24
CA ARG A 131 6.48 -13.90 -13.21
C ARG A 131 7.13 -14.83 -12.19
N ILE A 132 8.47 -14.86 -12.12
CA ILE A 132 9.19 -15.63 -11.10
C ILE A 132 8.83 -15.15 -9.69
N ILE A 133 8.86 -13.84 -9.44
CA ILE A 133 8.49 -13.26 -8.12
C ILE A 133 7.06 -13.65 -7.74
N LEU A 134 6.11 -13.53 -8.67
CA LEU A 134 4.71 -13.91 -8.43
C LEU A 134 4.57 -15.42 -8.17
N SER A 135 5.29 -16.26 -8.91
CA SER A 135 5.33 -17.70 -8.66
C SER A 135 5.89 -18.02 -7.29
N LEU A 136 6.97 -17.36 -6.86
CA LEU A 136 7.54 -17.54 -5.52
C LEU A 136 6.55 -17.13 -4.42
N PHE A 137 5.82 -16.02 -4.60
CA PHE A 137 4.75 -15.65 -3.67
C PHE A 137 3.60 -16.67 -3.67
N GLY A 138 3.20 -17.19 -4.83
CA GLY A 138 2.22 -18.25 -4.94
C GLY A 138 2.64 -19.53 -4.20
N CYS A 139 3.89 -19.98 -4.40
CA CYS A 139 4.47 -21.11 -3.68
C CYS A 139 4.51 -20.84 -2.17
N PHE A 140 4.92 -19.65 -1.74
CA PHE A 140 4.94 -19.27 -0.34
C PHE A 140 3.55 -19.36 0.30
N TYR A 141 2.51 -18.82 -0.36
CA TYR A 141 1.14 -18.94 0.12
C TYR A 141 0.62 -20.37 0.14
N ALA A 142 0.98 -21.18 -0.86
CA ALA A 142 0.64 -22.60 -0.89
C ALA A 142 1.27 -23.36 0.29
N VAL A 143 2.55 -23.11 0.59
CA VAL A 143 3.23 -23.69 1.76
C VAL A 143 2.54 -23.27 3.06
N LEU A 144 2.25 -21.98 3.23
CA LEU A 144 1.54 -21.50 4.43
C LEU A 144 0.15 -22.14 4.57
N PHE A 145 -0.57 -22.31 3.47
CA PHE A 145 -1.86 -22.99 3.48
C PHE A 145 -1.74 -24.47 3.85
N ILE A 146 -0.72 -25.18 3.35
CA ILE A 146 -0.43 -26.57 3.73
C ILE A 146 -0.09 -26.65 5.21
N LEU A 147 0.81 -25.79 5.72
CA LEU A 147 1.17 -25.72 7.14
C LEU A 147 -0.07 -25.48 8.03
N ARG A 148 -1.01 -24.67 7.56
CA ARG A 148 -2.30 -24.47 8.24
C ARG A 148 -3.17 -25.72 8.17
N ALA A 149 -3.26 -26.39 7.02
CA ALA A 149 -4.07 -27.59 6.83
C ALA A 149 -3.62 -28.75 7.73
N ILE A 150 -2.31 -28.88 7.98
CA ILE A 150 -1.74 -29.85 8.92
C ILE A 150 -1.64 -29.32 10.36
N SER A 151 -2.27 -28.17 10.65
CA SER A 151 -2.38 -27.55 11.99
C SER A 151 -1.05 -27.20 12.67
N ILE A 152 0.02 -26.94 11.90
CA ILE A 152 1.29 -26.42 12.43
C ILE A 152 1.17 -24.93 12.78
N ILE A 153 0.43 -24.16 11.99
CA ILE A 153 0.18 -22.73 12.22
C ILE A 153 -1.31 -22.46 12.42
N GLN A 154 -1.65 -21.41 13.16
CA GLN A 154 -3.03 -20.95 13.29
C GLN A 154 -3.44 -20.09 12.09
N TRP A 155 -4.74 -19.80 11.95
CA TRP A 155 -5.20 -18.93 10.87
C TRP A 155 -4.66 -17.50 11.04
N LEU A 156 -4.61 -17.01 12.27
CA LEU A 156 -4.06 -15.69 12.54
C LEU A 156 -2.61 -15.54 12.07
N ASP A 157 -1.78 -16.58 12.23
CA ASP A 157 -0.39 -16.56 11.76
C ASP A 157 -0.31 -16.50 10.24
N PHE A 158 -1.11 -17.31 9.54
CA PHE A 158 -1.25 -17.24 8.08
C PHE A 158 -1.61 -15.82 7.62
N LEU A 159 -2.60 -15.21 8.27
CA LEU A 159 -3.08 -13.86 7.91
C LEU A 159 -2.00 -12.80 8.17
N TYR A 160 -1.21 -12.90 9.25
CA TYR A 160 -0.09 -11.99 9.47
C TYR A 160 0.97 -12.09 8.38
N TYR A 161 1.31 -13.30 7.92
CA TYR A 161 2.23 -13.46 6.79
C TYR A 161 1.69 -12.82 5.50
N CYS A 162 0.38 -12.90 5.23
CA CYS A 162 -0.24 -12.17 4.12
C CYS A 162 -0.08 -10.64 4.26
N SER A 163 -0.21 -10.11 5.47
CA SER A 163 -0.01 -8.68 5.77
C SER A 163 1.45 -8.25 5.57
N TYR A 164 2.42 -9.04 6.06
CA TYR A 164 3.84 -8.73 5.88
C TYR A 164 4.28 -8.82 4.41
N LEU A 165 3.74 -9.78 3.65
CA LEU A 165 4.07 -9.88 2.23
C LEU A 165 3.57 -8.68 1.42
N LYS A 166 2.46 -8.03 1.82
CA LYS A 166 2.03 -6.76 1.22
C LYS A 166 3.10 -5.68 1.32
N LEU A 167 3.80 -5.59 2.46
CA LEU A 167 4.88 -4.62 2.64
C LEU A 167 6.02 -4.89 1.66
N VAL A 168 6.46 -6.14 1.56
CA VAL A 168 7.49 -6.57 0.60
C VAL A 168 7.07 -6.27 -0.84
N ILE A 169 5.85 -6.63 -1.23
CA ILE A 169 5.29 -6.35 -2.55
C ILE A 169 5.27 -4.86 -2.84
N THR A 170 4.98 -4.02 -1.83
CA THR A 170 4.95 -2.57 -2.01
C THR A 170 6.31 -1.99 -2.34
N ILE A 171 7.38 -2.56 -1.80
CA ILE A 171 8.76 -2.18 -2.15
C ILE A 171 9.09 -2.65 -3.57
N LEU A 172 8.80 -3.93 -3.88
CA LEU A 172 9.18 -4.53 -5.16
C LEU A 172 8.44 -3.92 -6.36
N LYS A 173 7.15 -3.56 -6.21
CA LYS A 173 6.33 -3.10 -7.34
C LYS A 173 6.84 -1.82 -7.98
N TYR A 174 7.46 -0.92 -7.22
CA TYR A 174 7.93 0.37 -7.75
C TYR A 174 9.16 0.24 -8.66
N ILE A 175 9.97 -0.81 -8.45
CA ILE A 175 11.21 -1.03 -9.21
C ILE A 175 10.95 -1.19 -10.71
N PRO A 176 10.02 -2.06 -11.17
CA PRO A 176 9.69 -2.17 -12.59
C PRO A 176 9.23 -0.86 -13.23
N GLN A 177 8.46 -0.04 -12.52
CA GLN A 177 8.01 1.26 -13.05
C GLN A 177 9.19 2.23 -13.20
N ALA A 178 10.07 2.29 -12.19
CA ALA A 178 11.26 3.13 -12.23
C ALA A 178 12.19 2.74 -13.39
N TYR A 179 12.37 1.43 -13.59
CA TYR A 179 13.15 0.90 -14.70
C TYR A 179 12.49 1.17 -16.06
N LEU A 180 11.17 1.03 -16.17
CA LEU A 180 10.45 1.34 -17.41
C LEU A 180 10.62 2.80 -17.82
N ASN A 181 10.49 3.72 -16.86
CA ASN A 181 10.72 5.15 -17.09
C ASN A 181 12.17 5.40 -17.55
N TYR A 182 13.14 4.72 -16.93
CA TYR A 182 14.54 4.81 -17.32
C TYR A 182 14.82 4.28 -18.73
N LYS A 183 14.25 3.12 -19.09
CA LYS A 183 14.43 2.50 -20.40
C LYS A 183 13.81 3.34 -21.51
N ARG A 184 12.62 3.90 -21.27
CA ARG A 184 11.92 4.77 -22.23
C ARG A 184 12.49 6.20 -22.28
N LYS A 185 13.24 6.59 -21.25
CA LYS A 185 13.66 7.97 -20.99
C LYS A 185 12.46 8.92 -21.02
N SER A 186 11.33 8.47 -20.46
CA SER A 186 10.04 9.16 -20.50
C SER A 186 9.13 8.63 -19.40
N THR A 187 8.37 9.53 -18.78
CA THR A 187 7.33 9.21 -17.79
C THR A 187 5.91 9.28 -18.38
N ILE A 188 5.77 9.51 -19.69
CA ILE A 188 4.46 9.61 -20.35
C ILE A 188 3.72 8.28 -20.19
N GLY A 189 2.51 8.37 -19.61
CA GLY A 189 1.66 7.24 -19.27
C GLY A 189 1.76 6.75 -17.84
N TRP A 190 2.73 7.25 -17.08
CA TRP A 190 2.75 7.15 -15.62
C TRP A 190 2.28 8.48 -15.03
N SER A 191 1.15 8.45 -14.33
CA SER A 191 0.51 9.68 -13.87
C SER A 191 1.28 10.30 -12.70
N ILE A 192 1.81 11.51 -12.91
CA ILE A 192 2.47 12.30 -11.87
C ILE A 192 1.50 12.66 -10.73
N GLY A 193 0.19 12.74 -11.01
CA GLY A 193 -0.82 12.95 -9.98
C GLY A 193 -0.85 11.82 -8.94
N VAL A 194 -0.66 10.56 -9.37
CA VAL A 194 -0.52 9.42 -8.45
C VAL A 194 0.73 9.57 -7.58
N VAL A 195 1.83 10.00 -8.18
CA VAL A 195 3.11 10.20 -7.47
C VAL A 195 2.99 11.28 -6.41
N ILE A 196 2.41 12.43 -6.76
CA ILE A 196 2.23 13.57 -5.83
C ILE A 196 1.29 13.18 -4.68
N LEU A 197 0.13 12.58 -4.97
CA LEU A 197 -0.81 12.16 -3.92
C LEU A 197 -0.18 11.12 -2.98
N ASN A 198 0.56 10.15 -3.51
CA ASN A 198 1.28 9.18 -2.68
C ASN A 198 2.41 9.82 -1.86
N THR A 199 3.06 10.87 -2.37
CA THR A 199 4.09 11.62 -1.64
C THR A 199 3.46 12.36 -0.46
N ILE A 200 2.38 13.10 -0.69
CA ILE A 200 1.65 13.84 0.36
C ILE A 200 1.16 12.85 1.42
N GLY A 201 0.51 11.76 1.02
CA GLY A 201 0.02 10.76 1.96
C GLY A 201 1.15 10.08 2.74
N GLY A 202 2.28 9.77 2.09
CA GLY A 202 3.44 9.22 2.76
C GLY A 202 4.05 10.16 3.80
N ILE A 203 4.23 11.44 3.46
CA ILE A 203 4.75 12.47 4.37
C ILE A 203 3.79 12.71 5.54
N CYS A 204 2.49 12.86 5.28
CA CYS A 204 1.49 13.05 6.33
C CYS A 204 1.38 11.83 7.26
N SER A 205 1.49 10.60 6.72
CA SER A 205 1.49 9.37 7.52
C SER A 205 2.70 9.29 8.45
N LEU A 206 3.91 9.56 7.94
CA LEU A 206 5.12 9.61 8.77
C LEU A 206 5.07 10.76 9.78
N GLY A 207 4.60 11.94 9.36
CA GLY A 207 4.41 13.10 10.22
C GLY A 207 3.46 12.81 11.38
N GLN A 208 2.31 12.18 11.11
CA GLN A 208 1.39 11.74 12.16
C GLN A 208 2.09 10.86 13.19
N MET A 209 2.84 9.84 12.75
CA MET A 209 3.54 8.93 13.67
C MET A 209 4.56 9.68 14.54
N ILE A 210 5.29 10.65 13.98
CA ILE A 210 6.23 11.47 14.74
C ILE A 210 5.50 12.37 15.76
N PHE A 211 4.39 12.99 15.36
CA PHE A 211 3.59 13.84 16.24
C PHE A 211 2.98 13.02 17.39
N ASP A 212 2.39 11.86 17.10
CA ASP A 212 1.83 10.97 18.12
C ASP A 212 2.92 10.53 19.11
N SER A 213 4.06 10.04 18.61
CA SER A 213 5.16 9.60 19.48
C SER A 213 5.74 10.72 20.35
N TYR A 214 5.86 11.94 19.82
CA TYR A 214 6.28 13.07 20.61
C TYR A 214 5.24 13.46 21.67
N ASN A 215 3.96 13.51 21.29
CA ASN A 215 2.87 14.04 22.11
C ASN A 215 2.44 13.08 23.23
N TYR A 216 2.53 11.76 22.99
CA TYR A 216 2.24 10.71 23.97
C TYR A 216 3.49 10.16 24.65
N ASP A 217 4.68 10.69 24.32
CA ASP A 217 5.99 10.22 24.81
C ASP A 217 6.30 8.74 24.50
N ASP A 218 5.69 8.21 23.44
CA ASP A 218 5.76 6.81 23.05
C ASP A 218 6.43 6.65 21.68
N TRP A 219 7.75 6.76 21.68
CA TRP A 219 8.59 6.55 20.50
C TRP A 219 8.73 5.07 20.12
N LEU A 220 8.54 4.16 21.07
CA LEU A 220 8.58 2.72 20.83
C LEU A 220 7.40 2.29 19.95
N SER A 221 6.25 2.95 20.07
CA SER A 221 5.09 2.71 19.21
C SER A 221 5.33 2.96 17.72
N ILE A 222 6.33 3.76 17.31
CA ILE A 222 6.70 3.87 15.88
C ILE A 222 7.15 2.51 15.35
N PHE A 223 7.97 1.80 16.13
CA PHE A 223 8.44 0.45 15.81
C PHE A 223 7.41 -0.63 16.15
N GLY A 224 6.41 -0.31 16.98
CA GLY A 224 5.25 -1.16 17.25
C GLY A 224 4.32 -1.34 16.03
N ASN A 225 4.36 -0.43 15.06
CA ASN A 225 3.66 -0.57 13.77
C ASN A 225 4.63 -0.47 12.57
N PRO A 226 5.52 -1.46 12.39
CA PRO A 226 6.58 -1.40 11.38
C PRO A 226 6.01 -1.37 9.96
N THR A 227 4.80 -1.90 9.75
CA THR A 227 4.11 -1.87 8.46
C THR A 227 3.70 -0.47 8.06
N LYS A 228 3.07 0.32 8.95
CA LYS A 228 2.66 1.69 8.64
C LYS A 228 3.88 2.59 8.40
N PHE A 229 4.88 2.50 9.27
CA PHE A 229 6.12 3.25 9.12
C PHE A 229 6.84 2.90 7.81
N GLY A 230 7.06 1.60 7.56
CA GLY A 230 7.71 1.12 6.34
C GLY A 230 6.94 1.52 5.08
N LEU A 231 5.60 1.42 5.09
CA LEU A 231 4.77 1.81 3.97
C LEU A 231 4.93 3.30 3.64
N GLY A 232 4.91 4.18 4.66
CA GLY A 232 5.14 5.61 4.49
C GLY A 232 6.54 5.91 3.94
N LEU A 233 7.57 5.37 4.60
CA LEU A 233 8.97 5.60 4.26
C LEU A 233 9.32 5.17 2.84
N PHE A 234 9.07 3.90 2.49
CA PHE A 234 9.42 3.38 1.17
C PHE A 234 8.58 4.03 0.07
N THR A 235 7.31 4.38 0.35
CA THR A 235 6.49 5.12 -0.61
C THR A 235 7.13 6.47 -0.92
N VAL A 236 7.48 7.28 0.09
CA VAL A 236 8.11 8.60 -0.13
C VAL A 236 9.41 8.48 -0.92
N LEU A 237 10.28 7.52 -0.57
CA LEU A 237 11.56 7.32 -1.27
C LEU A 237 11.38 7.03 -2.77
N PHE A 238 10.48 6.09 -3.12
CA PHE A 238 10.20 5.79 -4.52
C PHE A 238 9.47 6.95 -5.22
N GLN A 239 8.59 7.67 -4.54
CA GLN A 239 7.94 8.83 -5.16
C GLN A 239 8.93 9.95 -5.47
N ILE A 240 9.90 10.24 -4.60
CA ILE A 240 10.98 11.21 -4.89
C ILE A 240 11.72 10.80 -6.16
N LEU A 241 12.04 9.51 -6.31
CA LEU A 241 12.66 8.99 -7.53
C LEU A 241 11.77 9.28 -8.77
N PHE A 242 10.46 9.05 -8.69
CA PHE A 242 9.55 9.34 -9.80
C PHE A 242 9.43 10.83 -10.10
N ILE A 243 9.44 11.69 -9.08
CA ILE A 243 9.46 13.16 -9.22
C ILE A 243 10.73 13.59 -9.96
N ILE A 244 11.90 13.07 -9.57
CA ILE A 244 13.18 13.34 -10.24
C ILE A 244 13.12 12.87 -11.70
N GLN A 245 12.62 11.66 -11.95
CA GLN A 245 12.46 11.15 -13.31
C GLN A 245 11.54 12.04 -14.16
N HIS A 246 10.46 12.56 -13.59
CA HIS A 246 9.47 13.35 -14.31
C HIS A 246 9.92 14.79 -14.58
N TYR A 247 10.37 15.51 -13.55
CA TYR A 247 10.65 16.95 -13.64
C TYR A 247 12.10 17.29 -13.98
N VAL A 248 13.05 16.40 -13.68
CA VAL A 248 14.48 16.68 -13.88
C VAL A 248 15.01 15.89 -15.08
N LEU A 249 14.91 14.56 -15.06
CA LEU A 249 15.61 13.72 -16.05
C LEU A 249 14.91 13.63 -17.41
N TYR A 250 13.57 13.58 -17.44
CA TYR A 250 12.81 13.33 -18.67
C TYR A 250 11.85 14.46 -19.02
N ARG A 251 12.16 15.69 -18.59
CA ARG A 251 11.34 16.87 -18.81
C ARG A 251 11.10 17.17 -20.29
N ASP A 252 12.15 17.06 -21.11
CA ASP A 252 12.12 17.54 -22.50
C ASP A 252 11.13 16.75 -23.37
N LYS A 253 10.99 15.43 -23.14
CA LYS A 253 10.01 14.60 -23.86
C LYS A 253 8.55 14.88 -23.49
N LEU A 254 8.29 15.56 -22.37
CA LEU A 254 6.93 15.99 -22.02
C LEU A 254 6.44 17.13 -22.92
N VAL A 255 7.37 17.93 -23.47
CA VAL A 255 7.04 19.09 -24.32
C VAL A 255 6.64 18.65 -25.73
N ASP A 256 7.26 17.59 -26.25
CA ASP A 256 7.02 17.07 -27.60
C ASP A 256 5.70 16.29 -27.76
N THR A 257 5.00 15.99 -26.66
CA THR A 257 3.76 15.20 -26.65
C THR A 257 2.52 16.00 -26.26
N LYS A 258 2.50 17.29 -26.63
CA LYS A 258 1.25 18.07 -26.67
C LYS A 258 0.31 17.45 -27.72
N PHE A 259 -0.51 16.51 -27.27
CA PHE A 259 -1.75 16.10 -27.92
C PHE A 259 -2.90 16.95 -27.38
#